data_AF-A0A6V7JHS1-F1
#
_entry.id   AF-A0A6V7JHS1-F1
#
_cell.length_a   1.000
_cell.length_b   1.000
_cell.length_c   1.000
_cell.angle_alpha   90.00
_cell.angle_beta   90.00
_cell.angle_gamma   90.00
#
_symmetry.space_group_name_H-M   'P 1'
#
loop_
_entity.id
_entity.type
_entity.pdbx_description
1 polymer ?
#
loop_
_entity_poly.entity_id
_entity_poly.type
_entity_poly.pdbx_seq_one_letter_code
_entity_poly.pdbx_strand_id
1 'polypeptide(L)' 'QTLRMSSTLSQLKFETLAISSPKDYVYQVELNRPEKFNALNNKMW' A
#
# COMPACT_ATOMS: atom_id res chain seq x y z
N GLN A 1 -5.73 20.85 20.95
CA GLN A 1 -6.15 20.12 19.74
C GLN A 1 -5.00 19.20 19.35
N THR A 2 -5.15 17.90 19.57
CA THR A 2 -4.08 16.93 19.26
C THR A 2 -4.12 16.64 17.76
N LEU A 3 -3.12 17.11 17.02
CA LEU A 3 -2.93 16.77 15.62
C LEU A 3 -2.57 15.28 15.56
N ARG A 4 -3.58 14.42 15.39
CA ARG A 4 -3.32 13.04 14.93
C ARG A 4 -2.65 13.20 13.58
N MET A 5 -1.37 12.88 13.48
CA MET A 5 -0.72 12.62 12.20
C MET A 5 -1.52 11.51 11.53
N SER A 6 -2.46 11.87 10.67
CA SER A 6 -3.12 10.96 9.76
C SER A 6 -2.00 10.35 8.90
N SER A 7 -1.78 9.05 9.09
CA SER A 7 -0.77 8.24 8.42
C SER A 7 -0.71 8.54 6.93
N THR A 8 0.38 9.17 6.49
CA THR A 8 0.65 9.58 5.09
C THR A 8 0.62 8.42 4.09
N LEU A 9 0.75 7.18 4.57
CA LEU A 9 0.71 5.95 3.79
C LEU A 9 -0.62 5.67 3.09
N SER A 10 -1.77 6.09 3.66
CA SER A 10 -3.07 5.90 3.00
C SER A 10 -3.28 6.82 1.79
N GLN A 11 -2.45 7.85 1.63
CA GLN A 11 -2.42 8.71 0.44
C GLN A 11 -1.45 8.21 -0.64
N LEU A 12 -0.56 7.27 -0.31
CA LEU A 12 0.38 6.70 -1.26
C LEU A 12 -0.35 5.67 -2.13
N LYS A 13 -0.45 5.97 -3.43
CA LYS A 13 -1.00 5.06 -4.44
C LYS A 13 0.14 4.45 -5.22
N PHE A 14 0.20 3.13 -5.25
CA PHE A 14 1.18 2.37 -6.01
C PHE A 14 0.47 1.65 -7.15
N GLU A 15 1.11 1.56 -8.32
CA GLU A 15 0.54 0.87 -9.49
C GLU A 15 0.47 -0.65 -9.25
N THR A 16 1.48 -1.20 -8.57
CA THR A 16 1.67 -2.65 -8.43
C THR A 16 1.35 -3.19 -7.04
N LEU A 17 1.14 -2.32 -6.05
CA LEU A 17 0.92 -2.69 -4.65
C LEU A 17 -0.41 -2.12 -4.14
N ALA A 18 -1.15 -2.93 -3.40
CA ALA A 18 -2.28 -2.49 -2.59
C ALA A 18 -1.84 -2.36 -1.14
N ILE A 19 -2.20 -1.25 -0.49
CA ILE A 19 -1.88 -1.00 0.92
C ILE A 19 -3.19 -0.85 1.69
N SER A 20 -3.29 -1.58 2.80
CA SER A 20 -4.39 -1.49 3.76
C SER A 20 -3.85 -1.42 5.18
N SER A 21 -4.67 -0.94 6.14
CA SER A 21 -4.29 -0.83 7.55
C SER A 21 -5.28 -1.62 8.40
N PRO A 22 -5.14 -2.95 8.53
CA PRO A 22 -6.14 -3.77 9.21
C PRO A 22 -6.20 -3.53 10.73
N LYS A 23 -5.13 -3.00 11.32
CA LYS A 23 -5.03 -2.66 12.75
C LYS A 23 -4.23 -1.39 12.93
N ASP A 24 -4.37 -0.77 14.09
CA ASP A 24 -3.53 0.37 14.47
C ASP A 24 -2.05 0.00 14.40
N TYR A 25 -1.27 0.86 13.75
CA TYR A 25 0.17 0.70 13.54
C TYR A 25 0.57 -0.52 12.69
N VAL A 26 -0.37 -1.19 12.00
CA VAL A 26 -0.09 -2.30 11.08
C VAL A 26 -0.48 -1.92 9.67
N TYR A 27 0.50 -1.96 8.76
CA TYR A 27 0.27 -1.81 7.32
C TYR A 27 0.42 -3.15 6.62
N GLN A 28 -0.62 -3.56 5.91
CA GLN A 28 -0.63 -4.72 5.03
C GLN A 28 -0.34 -4.25 3.61
N VAL A 29 0.63 -4.90 2.97
CA VAL A 29 1.06 -4.61 1.60
C VAL A 29 0.88 -5.86 0.77
N GLU A 30 0.07 -5.78 -0.28
CA GLU A 30 -0.28 -6.89 -1.16
C GLU A 30 0.11 -6.58 -2.60
N LEU A 31 0.46 -7.62 -3.36
CA LEU A 31 0.70 -7.48 -4.80
C LEU A 31 -0.66 -7.27 -5.51
N ASN A 32 -0.78 -6.17 -6.24
CA ASN A 32 -2.01 -5.74 -6.89
C ASN A 32 -1.91 -5.90 -8.42
N ARG A 33 -1.54 -7.09 -8.89
CA ARG A 33 -1.47 -7.39 -10.33
C ARG A 33 -2.06 -8.76 -10.66
N PRO A 34 -3.35 -9.00 -10.36
CA PRO A 34 -3.98 -10.31 -10.56
C PRO A 34 -3.95 -10.74 -12.03
N GLU A 35 -4.12 -9.82 -12.96
CA GLU A 35 -4.04 -10.02 -14.42
C GLU A 35 -2.69 -10.60 -14.90
N LYS A 36 -1.62 -10.39 -14.13
CA LYS A 36 -0.25 -10.81 -14.46
C LYS A 36 0.30 -11.78 -13.43
N PHE A 37 -0.58 -12.43 -12.65
CA PHE A 37 -0.20 -13.34 -11.58
C PHE A 37 0.86 -12.74 -10.63
N ASN A 38 0.78 -11.44 -10.38
CA ASN A 38 1.72 -10.71 -9.54
C ASN A 38 3.20 -10.73 -10.00
N ALA A 39 3.43 -10.90 -11.30
CA ALA A 39 4.78 -10.81 -11.88
C ALA A 39 5.44 -9.45 -11.56
N LEU A 40 6.67 -9.52 -11.06
CA LEU A 40 7.50 -8.35 -10.76
C LEU A 40 7.96 -7.68 -12.07
N ASN A 41 7.99 -6.35 -12.11
CA ASN A 41 8.50 -5.60 -13.26
C ASN A 41 9.29 -4.36 -12.82
N ASN A 42 9.85 -3.65 -13.78
CA ASN A 42 10.59 -2.40 -13.54
C ASN A 42 9.75 -1.25 -12.95
N LYS A 43 8.42 -1.36 -12.91
CA LYS A 43 7.56 -0.35 -12.25
C LYS A 43 7.40 -0.62 -10.76
N MET A 44 7.78 -1.81 -10.31
CA MET A 44 7.72 -2.19 -8.90
C MET A 44 9.00 -1.85 -8.14
N TRP A 45 10.16 -1.94 -8.81
CA TRP A 45 11.46 -1.50 -8.30
C TRP A 45 11.65 0.01 -8.50
#